data_AF-A0A0L7R2L3-F1
#
_entry.id   AF-A0A0L7R2L3-F1
#
_cell.length_a   1.000
_cell.length_b   1.000
_cell.length_c   1.000
_cell.angle_alpha   90.00
_cell.angle_beta   90.00
_cell.angle_gamma   90.00
#
_symmetry.space_group_name_H-M   'P 1'
#
loop_
_entity.id
_entity.type
_entity.pdbx_description
1 polymer ?
#
loop_
_entity_poly.entity_id
_entity_poly.type
_entity_poly.pdbx_seq_one_letter_code
_entity_poly.pdbx_strand_id
1 'polypeptide(L)'
;STSTAATAFAIATSASSNPPDKGMDGYNRSGSCRDKNRRKESVMSTAATMRVLNVLRHWISKHAQDFESDQKLKNLTIEFLEDIVYYPNLLPAEHKAASQLLRLITKEEPESNKVDLMKLIAPPVIAHVIREIRHFQQTPYKIELITKVTNYLLDPSLLLNEEDLDRMSLEIEPRTSRLSSSTLINLPPSASHTSTK
;
A
#
# COMPACT_ATOMS: atom_id res chain seq x y z
N SER A 1 14.44 -40.76 22.31
CA SER A 1 14.34 -39.33 22.61
C SER A 1 13.69 -39.10 23.97
N THR A 2 14.39 -39.40 25.07
CA THR A 2 13.85 -39.29 26.45
C THR A 2 14.79 -38.58 27.44
N SER A 3 16.03 -38.30 27.05
CA SER A 3 17.05 -37.74 27.97
C SER A 3 16.87 -36.24 28.25
N THR A 4 16.42 -35.45 27.27
CA THR A 4 16.29 -33.98 27.41
C THR A 4 15.16 -33.56 28.36
N ALA A 5 14.04 -34.30 28.35
CA ALA A 5 12.92 -34.00 29.24
C ALA A 5 13.27 -34.31 30.71
N ALA A 6 13.97 -35.42 30.96
CA ALA A 6 14.40 -35.80 32.31
C ALA A 6 15.37 -34.77 32.92
N THR A 7 16.30 -34.21 32.14
CA THR A 7 17.21 -33.16 32.59
C THR A 7 16.47 -31.86 32.95
N ALA A 8 15.43 -31.48 32.20
CA ALA A 8 14.67 -30.27 32.48
C ALA A 8 13.90 -30.34 33.81
N PHE A 9 13.31 -31.49 34.16
CA PHE A 9 12.61 -31.67 35.44
C PHE A 9 13.55 -31.71 36.65
N ALA A 10 14.76 -32.26 36.49
CA ALA A 10 15.77 -32.26 37.55
C ALA A 10 16.28 -30.84 37.88
N ILE A 11 16.48 -29.99 36.86
CA ILE A 11 16.90 -28.59 37.04
C ILE A 11 15.80 -27.75 37.72
N ALA A 12 14.54 -27.99 37.38
CA ALA A 12 13.42 -27.26 37.97
C ALA A 12 13.22 -27.56 39.47
N THR A 13 13.61 -28.75 39.93
CA THR A 13 13.36 -29.19 41.31
C THR A 13 14.53 -28.89 42.26
N SER A 14 15.77 -28.81 41.76
CA SER A 14 16.95 -28.53 42.59
C SER A 14 17.05 -27.09 43.11
N ALA A 15 16.22 -26.17 42.60
CA ALA A 15 16.16 -24.78 43.05
C ALA A 15 15.11 -24.50 44.16
N SER A 16 14.36 -25.52 44.60
CA SER A 16 13.43 -25.39 45.73
C SER A 16 14.17 -25.54 47.07
N SER A 17 15.02 -24.58 47.41
CA SER A 17 15.51 -24.45 48.78
C SER A 17 14.39 -23.95 49.70
N ASN A 18 14.08 -24.73 50.74
CA ASN A 18 13.21 -24.33 51.85
C ASN A 18 13.58 -22.93 52.38
N PRO A 19 12.61 -22.11 52.82
CA PRO A 19 12.94 -20.89 53.54
C PRO A 19 13.63 -21.27 54.86
N PRO A 20 14.76 -20.65 55.21
CA PRO A 20 15.34 -20.82 56.53
C PRO A 20 14.33 -20.35 57.58
N ASP A 21 14.20 -21.17 58.63
CA ASP A 21 13.44 -20.86 59.82
C ASP A 21 13.92 -19.55 60.45
N LYS A 22 12.96 -18.82 60.99
CA LYS A 22 12.98 -17.42 61.32
C LYS A 22 13.80 -17.21 62.60
N GLY A 23 15.12 -17.10 62.46
CA GLY A 23 16.00 -16.52 63.47
C GLY A 23 15.90 -15.00 63.46
N MET A 24 15.34 -14.46 64.53
CA MET A 24 15.30 -13.04 64.89
C MET A 24 16.65 -12.35 64.64
N ASP A 25 16.66 -11.28 63.85
CA ASP A 25 17.46 -10.09 64.15
C ASP A 25 16.95 -8.88 63.36
N GLY A 26 16.89 -7.77 64.09
CA GLY A 26 16.15 -6.58 63.71
C GLY A 26 16.82 -5.70 62.66
N TYR A 27 16.09 -4.61 62.43
CA TYR A 27 16.46 -3.40 61.70
C TYR A 27 16.30 -3.45 60.17
N ASN A 28 15.57 -2.44 59.67
CA ASN A 28 15.49 -1.98 58.28
C ASN A 28 14.37 -2.52 57.38
N ARG A 29 13.10 -2.36 57.81
CA ARG A 29 11.92 -2.48 56.94
C ARG A 29 11.53 -1.12 56.28
N SER A 30 12.50 -0.38 55.72
CA SER A 30 12.24 0.90 55.02
C SER A 30 12.78 1.00 53.58
N GLY A 31 13.53 0.01 53.08
CA GLY A 31 14.15 0.06 51.74
C GLY A 31 13.32 -0.50 50.57
N SER A 32 12.42 -1.46 50.83
CA SER A 32 11.77 -2.26 49.77
C SER A 32 10.81 -1.48 48.85
N CYS A 33 10.25 -0.37 49.35
CA CYS A 33 9.30 0.45 48.59
C CYS A 33 10.01 1.32 47.55
N ARG A 34 11.21 1.81 47.88
CA ARG A 34 11.98 2.76 47.06
C ARG A 34 12.65 2.06 45.86
N ASP A 35 13.14 0.85 46.05
CA ASP A 35 13.72 0.02 44.96
C ASP A 35 12.67 -0.53 43.98
N LYS A 36 11.43 -0.74 44.44
CA LYS A 36 10.31 -1.04 43.54
C LYS A 36 9.93 0.18 42.71
N ASN A 37 10.02 1.39 43.27
CA ASN A 37 9.70 2.62 42.56
C ASN A 37 10.75 2.95 41.48
N ARG A 38 12.06 2.87 41.79
CA ARG A 38 13.14 3.08 40.81
C ARG A 38 13.10 2.12 39.62
N ARG A 39 12.80 0.84 39.86
CA ARG A 39 12.65 -0.14 38.76
C ARG A 39 11.45 0.16 37.87
N LYS A 40 10.32 0.57 38.45
CA LYS A 40 9.14 0.99 37.68
C LYS A 40 9.42 2.24 36.85
N GLU A 41 10.13 3.20 37.42
CA GLU A 41 10.53 4.45 36.73
C GLU A 41 11.49 4.17 35.57
N SER A 42 12.46 3.27 35.74
CA SER A 42 13.34 2.83 34.65
C SER A 42 12.57 2.13 33.53
N VAL A 43 11.64 1.22 33.85
CA VAL A 43 10.79 0.55 32.85
C VAL A 43 9.85 1.54 32.15
N MET A 44 9.27 2.49 32.89
CA MET A 44 8.42 3.54 32.32
C MET A 44 9.22 4.49 31.43
N SER A 45 10.44 4.86 31.83
CA SER A 45 11.37 5.66 31.04
C SER A 45 11.74 4.94 29.75
N THR A 46 12.10 3.66 29.84
CA THR A 46 12.39 2.82 28.67
C THR A 46 11.18 2.68 27.74
N ALA A 47 9.99 2.47 28.32
CA ALA A 47 8.77 2.41 27.55
C ALA A 47 8.50 3.74 26.83
N ALA A 48 8.69 4.87 27.50
CA ALA A 48 8.52 6.20 26.92
C ALA A 48 9.50 6.44 25.76
N THR A 49 10.80 6.15 25.95
CA THR A 49 11.81 6.25 24.89
C THR A 49 11.44 5.39 23.68
N MET A 50 11.10 4.13 23.91
CA MET A 50 10.69 3.23 22.82
C MET A 50 9.43 3.70 22.09
N ARG A 51 8.50 4.37 22.79
CA ARG A 51 7.33 4.98 22.13
C ARG A 51 7.76 6.10 21.20
N VAL A 52 8.67 6.98 21.62
CA VAL A 52 9.20 8.06 20.76
C VAL A 52 9.95 7.48 19.55
N LEU A 53 10.84 6.52 19.77
CA LEU A 53 11.58 5.87 18.69
C LEU A 53 10.66 5.16 17.70
N ASN A 54 9.56 4.56 18.17
CA ASN A 54 8.59 3.93 17.28
C ASN A 54 7.80 4.95 16.44
N VAL A 55 7.45 6.11 17.01
CA VAL A 55 6.82 7.20 16.25
C VAL A 55 7.78 7.73 15.18
N LEU A 56 9.05 8.00 15.55
CA LEU A 56 10.08 8.41 14.60
C LEU A 56 10.31 7.37 13.51
N ARG A 57 10.33 6.08 13.85
CA ARG A 57 10.40 4.99 12.87
C ARG A 57 9.29 5.10 11.83
N HIS A 58 8.06 5.27 12.28
CA HIS A 58 6.92 5.38 11.37
C HIS A 58 7.04 6.63 10.49
N TRP A 59 7.37 7.77 11.10
CA TRP A 59 7.50 9.03 10.40
C TRP A 59 8.60 8.97 9.33
N ILE A 60 9.82 8.56 9.69
CA ILE A 60 10.95 8.39 8.77
C ILE A 60 10.61 7.40 7.64
N SER A 61 9.87 6.32 7.94
CA SER A 61 9.56 5.30 6.93
C SER A 61 8.40 5.67 6.00
N LYS A 62 7.44 6.49 6.43
CA LYS A 62 6.20 6.78 5.69
C LYS A 62 6.15 8.19 5.11
N HIS A 63 6.83 9.14 5.74
CA HIS A 63 6.88 10.53 5.31
C HIS A 63 8.35 11.02 5.26
N ALA A 64 9.22 10.25 4.60
CA ALA A 64 10.62 10.61 4.40
C ALA A 64 10.79 12.00 3.74
N GLN A 65 9.84 12.39 2.88
CA GLN A 65 9.82 13.68 2.18
C GLN A 65 9.88 14.90 3.12
N ASP A 66 9.33 14.80 4.33
CA ASP A 66 9.37 15.89 5.32
C ASP A 66 10.83 16.22 5.70
N PHE A 67 11.68 15.19 5.78
CA PHE A 67 13.11 15.31 6.10
C PHE A 67 13.97 15.67 4.88
N GLU A 68 13.52 15.33 3.65
CA GLU A 68 14.18 15.77 2.41
C GLU A 68 13.90 17.24 2.10
N SER A 69 12.68 17.70 2.40
CA SER A 69 12.23 19.06 2.14
C SER A 69 12.71 20.04 3.22
N ASP A 70 12.81 19.59 4.47
CA ASP A 70 13.30 20.39 5.60
C ASP A 70 14.57 19.79 6.21
N GLN A 71 15.71 20.32 5.76
CA GLN A 71 17.03 19.90 6.25
C GLN A 71 17.25 20.26 7.73
N LYS A 72 16.59 21.29 8.26
CA LYS A 72 16.72 21.66 9.68
C LYS A 72 16.05 20.62 10.56
N LEU A 73 14.85 20.17 10.20
CA LEU A 73 14.16 19.07 10.88
C LEU A 73 15.00 17.78 10.86
N LYS A 74 15.57 17.46 9.70
CA LYS A 74 16.45 16.30 9.52
C LYS A 74 17.65 16.36 10.45
N ASN A 75 18.35 17.49 10.49
CA ASN A 75 19.55 17.66 11.32
C ASN A 75 19.22 17.58 12.83
N LEU A 76 18.13 18.22 13.29
CA LEU A 76 17.69 18.13 14.69
C LEU A 76 17.30 16.69 15.09
N THR A 77 16.68 15.96 14.18
CA THR A 77 16.31 14.56 14.42
C THR A 77 17.55 13.66 14.48
N ILE A 78 18.55 13.93 13.65
CA ILE A 78 19.85 13.25 13.68
C ILE A 78 20.54 13.50 15.02
N GLU A 79 20.66 14.77 15.45
CA GLU A 79 21.27 15.15 16.73
C GLU A 79 20.58 14.45 17.91
N PHE A 80 19.24 14.48 17.93
CA PHE A 80 18.45 13.78 18.95
C PHE A 80 18.71 12.26 18.97
N LEU A 81 18.83 11.61 17.82
CA LEU A 81 19.10 10.18 17.73
C LEU A 81 20.54 9.85 18.16
N GLU A 82 21.51 10.72 17.85
CA GLU A 82 22.90 10.59 18.31
C GLU A 82 22.97 10.71 19.85
N ASP A 83 22.29 11.70 20.44
CA ASP A 83 22.21 11.85 21.90
C ASP A 83 21.69 10.58 22.58
N ILE A 84 20.64 9.96 22.02
CA ILE A 84 20.12 8.67 22.54
C ILE A 84 21.16 7.56 22.40
N VAL A 85 21.91 7.51 21.30
CA VAL A 85 22.94 6.47 21.09
C VAL A 85 24.07 6.60 22.12
N TYR A 86 24.45 7.81 22.52
CA TYR A 86 25.56 8.04 23.46
C TYR A 86 25.16 8.03 24.95
N TYR A 87 23.87 7.98 25.29
CA TYR A 87 23.43 8.08 26.68
C TYR A 87 23.63 6.76 27.46
N PRO A 88 24.38 6.75 28.59
CA PRO A 88 24.92 5.52 29.19
C PRO A 88 23.91 4.66 29.99
N ASN A 89 22.65 5.09 30.14
CA ASN A 89 21.66 4.40 30.97
C ASN A 89 20.45 3.84 30.19
N LEU A 90 20.58 3.62 28.87
CA LEU A 90 19.54 2.96 28.07
C LEU A 90 19.78 1.46 27.92
N LEU A 91 18.71 0.75 27.58
CA LEU A 91 18.78 -0.65 27.22
C LEU A 91 19.43 -0.83 25.84
N PRO A 92 20.08 -1.98 25.59
CA PRO A 92 20.64 -2.30 24.28
C PRO A 92 19.62 -2.22 23.13
N ALA A 93 18.34 -2.49 23.41
CA ALA A 93 17.27 -2.40 22.43
C ALA A 93 17.00 -0.95 21.96
N GLU A 94 17.09 0.01 22.87
CA GLU A 94 16.87 1.44 22.60
C GLU A 94 18.02 2.00 21.77
N HIS A 95 19.27 1.73 22.19
CA HIS A 95 20.45 2.07 21.39
C HIS A 95 20.37 1.47 19.98
N LYS A 96 20.04 0.18 19.87
CA LYS A 96 19.91 -0.49 18.57
C LYS A 96 18.81 0.14 17.71
N ALA A 97 17.68 0.52 18.29
CA ALA A 97 16.60 1.18 17.58
C ALA A 97 17.04 2.57 17.09
N ALA A 98 17.66 3.38 17.94
CA ALA A 98 18.15 4.70 17.57
C ALA A 98 19.20 4.64 16.45
N SER A 99 20.20 3.76 16.54
CA SER A 99 21.21 3.58 15.49
C SER A 99 20.60 3.12 14.15
N GLN A 100 19.56 2.29 14.18
CA GLN A 100 18.84 1.91 12.96
C GLN A 100 18.13 3.10 12.31
N LEU A 101 17.48 3.95 13.11
CA LEU A 101 16.81 5.15 12.62
C LEU A 101 17.81 6.17 12.07
N LEU A 102 18.93 6.37 12.76
CA LEU A 102 20.01 7.22 12.30
C LEU A 102 20.48 6.76 10.91
N ARG A 103 20.65 5.46 10.71
CA ARG A 103 20.99 4.89 9.40
C ARG A 103 19.90 5.12 8.36
N LEU A 104 18.62 5.03 8.72
CA LEU A 104 17.50 5.24 7.78
C LEU A 104 17.35 6.69 7.35
N ILE A 105 17.55 7.64 8.27
CA ILE A 105 17.41 9.07 7.97
C ILE A 105 18.65 9.67 7.29
N THR A 106 19.84 9.07 7.53
CA THR A 106 21.10 9.53 6.92
C THR A 106 21.44 8.82 5.62
N LYS A 107 21.01 7.57 5.42
CA LYS A 107 21.19 6.91 4.12
C LYS A 107 20.16 7.43 3.14
N GLU A 108 20.66 8.06 2.10
CA GLU A 108 19.98 8.21 0.82
C GLU A 108 19.41 6.83 0.44
N GLU A 109 18.08 6.69 0.48
CA GLU A 109 17.43 5.68 -0.35
C GLU A 109 18.02 5.86 -1.75
N PRO A 110 18.46 4.79 -2.43
CA PRO A 110 18.86 4.93 -3.81
C PRO A 110 17.67 5.58 -4.53
N GLU A 111 17.92 6.67 -5.24
CA GLU A 111 16.98 7.38 -6.12
C GLU A 111 16.32 6.45 -7.19
N SER A 112 16.44 5.13 -7.06
CA SER A 112 15.91 4.09 -7.96
C SER A 112 14.39 3.98 -7.97
N ASN A 113 13.68 4.61 -7.02
CA ASN A 113 12.22 4.62 -7.00
C ASN A 113 11.59 5.92 -7.50
N LYS A 114 12.39 6.93 -7.87
CA LYS A 114 11.86 8.09 -8.59
C LYS A 114 11.63 7.69 -10.04
N VAL A 115 10.40 7.28 -10.32
CA VAL A 115 9.93 7.10 -11.70
C VAL A 115 10.04 8.46 -12.38
N ASP A 116 10.91 8.56 -13.38
CA ASP A 116 11.01 9.75 -14.20
C ASP A 116 9.74 9.90 -15.06
N LEU A 117 8.80 10.73 -14.58
CA LEU A 117 7.55 11.00 -15.28
C LEU A 117 7.80 11.55 -16.69
N MET A 118 8.87 12.31 -16.90
CA MET A 118 9.20 12.87 -18.21
C MET A 118 9.56 11.75 -19.19
N LYS A 119 10.27 10.72 -18.73
CA LYS A 119 10.58 9.52 -19.52
C LYS A 119 9.35 8.66 -19.84
N LEU A 120 8.31 8.70 -19.02
CA LEU A 120 7.05 7.98 -19.29
C LEU A 120 6.15 8.70 -20.29
N ILE A 121 6.11 10.04 -20.23
CA ILE A 121 5.24 10.86 -21.09
C ILE A 121 5.93 11.19 -22.43
N ALA A 122 7.26 11.05 -22.49
CA ALA A 122 8.01 11.23 -23.72
C ALA A 122 7.45 10.33 -24.84
N PRO A 123 7.27 10.86 -26.06
CA PRO A 123 6.85 10.05 -27.20
C PRO A 123 7.76 8.82 -27.35
N PRO A 124 7.20 7.62 -27.57
CA PRO A 124 8.01 6.43 -27.74
C PRO A 124 8.94 6.62 -28.95
N VAL A 125 10.21 6.24 -28.78
CA VAL A 125 11.19 6.28 -29.87
C VAL A 125 10.65 5.49 -31.06
N ILE A 126 10.88 5.96 -32.29
CA ILE A 126 10.37 5.34 -33.53
C ILE A 126 10.61 3.82 -33.56
N ALA A 127 11.77 3.35 -33.04
CA ALA A 127 12.08 1.93 -32.91
C ALA A 127 11.09 1.15 -32.02
N HIS A 128 10.59 1.77 -30.95
CA HIS A 128 9.57 1.19 -30.07
C HIS A 128 8.24 1.03 -30.81
N VAL A 129 7.80 2.07 -31.52
CA VAL A 129 6.56 2.05 -32.33
C VAL A 129 6.64 0.98 -33.42
N ILE A 130 7.77 0.89 -34.14
CA ILE A 130 7.99 -0.13 -35.17
C ILE A 130 7.95 -1.54 -34.57
N ARG A 131 8.57 -1.75 -33.40
CA ARG A 131 8.55 -3.04 -32.70
C ARG A 131 7.13 -3.43 -32.30
N GLU A 132 6.34 -2.48 -31.85
CA GLU A 132 4.95 -2.69 -31.43
C GLU A 132 4.03 -3.00 -32.62
N ILE A 133 4.13 -2.26 -33.72
CA ILE A 133 3.43 -2.57 -34.98
C ILE A 133 3.79 -3.99 -35.45
N ARG A 134 5.08 -4.33 -35.44
CA ARG A 134 5.54 -5.67 -35.83
C ARG A 134 4.94 -6.74 -34.94
N HIS A 135 4.83 -6.50 -33.64
CA HIS A 135 4.23 -7.44 -32.71
C HIS A 135 2.77 -7.72 -33.05
N PHE A 136 1.98 -6.68 -33.31
CA PHE A 136 0.58 -6.82 -33.71
C PHE A 136 0.41 -7.52 -35.07
N GLN A 137 1.31 -7.28 -36.02
CA GLN A 137 1.27 -7.93 -37.33
C GLN A 137 1.72 -9.40 -37.31
N GLN A 138 2.56 -9.80 -36.34
CA GLN A 138 3.10 -11.15 -36.25
C GLN A 138 2.18 -12.15 -35.54
N THR A 139 1.06 -11.71 -34.98
CA THR A 139 0.13 -12.57 -34.25
C THR A 139 -0.98 -13.04 -35.19
N PRO A 140 -0.93 -14.28 -35.73
CA PRO A 140 -1.93 -14.76 -36.67
C PRO A 140 -3.28 -14.95 -35.98
N TYR A 141 -4.35 -14.53 -36.67
CA TYR A 141 -5.72 -14.83 -36.21
C TYR A 141 -6.03 -16.31 -36.40
N LYS A 142 -6.67 -16.90 -35.39
CA LYS A 142 -7.16 -18.28 -35.44
C LYS A 142 -8.63 -18.33 -35.88
N ILE A 143 -8.95 -17.57 -36.92
CA ILE A 143 -10.30 -17.45 -37.48
C ILE A 143 -10.30 -18.12 -38.84
N GLU A 144 -11.20 -19.06 -39.05
CA GLU A 144 -11.33 -19.75 -40.33
C GLU A 144 -11.96 -18.82 -41.38
N LEU A 145 -11.44 -18.88 -42.61
CA LEU A 145 -11.94 -18.06 -43.72
C LEU A 145 -13.27 -18.61 -44.23
N ILE A 146 -14.34 -17.83 -44.10
CA ILE A 146 -15.65 -18.17 -44.65
C ILE A 146 -15.86 -17.36 -45.94
N THR A 147 -15.64 -17.99 -47.10
CA THR A 147 -15.65 -17.32 -48.41
C THR A 147 -16.94 -16.55 -48.70
N LYS A 148 -18.10 -17.06 -48.28
CA LYS A 148 -19.39 -16.35 -48.46
C LYS A 148 -19.42 -15.02 -47.72
N VAL A 149 -18.93 -15.00 -46.48
CA VAL A 149 -18.88 -13.79 -45.65
C VAL A 149 -17.83 -12.84 -46.21
N THR A 150 -16.66 -13.34 -46.60
CA THR A 150 -15.61 -12.52 -47.20
C THR A 150 -16.07 -11.84 -48.48
N ASN A 151 -16.75 -12.58 -49.38
CA ASN A 151 -17.26 -11.99 -50.62
C ASN A 151 -18.32 -10.92 -50.37
N TYR A 152 -19.20 -11.14 -49.39
CA TYR A 152 -20.19 -10.13 -49.00
C TYR A 152 -19.52 -8.87 -48.41
N LEU A 153 -18.54 -9.03 -47.51
CA LEU A 153 -17.84 -7.90 -46.90
C LEU A 153 -16.96 -7.12 -47.88
N LEU A 154 -16.46 -7.79 -48.93
CA LEU A 154 -15.60 -7.19 -49.95
C LEU A 154 -16.37 -6.68 -51.18
N ASP A 155 -17.70 -6.82 -51.23
CA ASP A 155 -18.52 -6.38 -52.35
C ASP A 155 -18.72 -4.86 -52.32
N PRO A 156 -18.08 -4.09 -53.23
CA PRO A 156 -18.19 -2.63 -53.24
C PRO A 156 -19.56 -2.15 -53.72
N SER A 157 -20.36 -3.00 -54.37
CA SER A 157 -21.71 -2.63 -54.83
C SER A 157 -22.70 -2.42 -53.69
N LEU A 158 -22.38 -2.93 -52.50
CA LEU A 158 -23.14 -2.69 -51.27
C LEU A 158 -22.85 -1.33 -50.63
N LEU A 159 -21.85 -0.60 -51.12
CA LEU A 159 -21.51 0.72 -50.61
C LEU A 159 -22.48 1.75 -51.21
N LEU A 160 -23.08 2.56 -50.33
CA LEU A 160 -23.86 3.72 -50.75
C LEU A 160 -23.05 4.99 -50.59
N ASN A 161 -23.25 5.92 -51.52
CA ASN A 161 -22.64 7.23 -51.44
C ASN A 161 -23.22 8.00 -50.26
N GLU A 162 -22.45 8.94 -49.73
CA GLU A 162 -22.86 9.77 -48.59
C GLU A 162 -24.21 10.47 -48.82
N GLU A 163 -24.43 11.00 -50.03
CA GLU A 163 -25.68 11.68 -50.41
C GLU A 163 -26.88 10.72 -50.44
N ASP A 164 -26.67 9.49 -50.93
CA ASP A 164 -27.72 8.47 -50.95
C ASP A 164 -28.05 8.00 -49.53
N LEU A 165 -27.05 7.88 -48.67
CA LEU A 165 -27.19 7.51 -47.27
C LEU A 165 -27.99 8.56 -46.47
N ASP A 166 -27.66 9.85 -46.61
CA ASP A 166 -28.41 10.93 -45.93
C ASP A 166 -29.86 11.00 -46.41
N ARG A 167 -30.09 10.87 -47.72
CA ARG A 167 -31.44 10.85 -48.29
C ARG A 167 -32.27 9.69 -47.74
N MET A 168 -31.77 8.46 -47.77
CA MET A 168 -32.47 7.31 -47.20
C MET A 168 -32.67 7.45 -45.69
N SER A 169 -31.69 8.01 -44.97
CA SER A 169 -31.80 8.29 -43.54
C SER A 169 -32.98 9.23 -43.25
N LEU A 170 -33.12 10.29 -44.05
CA LEU A 170 -34.24 11.23 -43.97
C LEU A 170 -35.60 10.62 -44.34
N GLU A 171 -35.61 9.64 -45.24
CA GLU A 171 -36.82 8.89 -45.60
C GLU A 171 -37.26 7.95 -44.46
N ILE A 172 -36.30 7.29 -43.80
CA ILE A 172 -36.57 6.41 -42.64
C ILE A 172 -37.04 7.24 -41.44
N GLU A 173 -36.34 8.34 -41.15
CA GLU A 173 -36.69 9.26 -40.06
C GLU A 173 -36.74 10.71 -40.58
N PRO A 174 -37.94 11.20 -40.94
CA PRO A 174 -38.11 12.57 -41.40
C PRO A 174 -37.77 13.57 -40.29
N ARG A 175 -36.94 14.57 -40.61
CA ARG A 175 -36.60 15.63 -39.67
C ARG A 175 -37.88 16.33 -39.21
N THR A 176 -38.16 16.24 -37.91
CA THR A 176 -39.29 16.96 -37.31
C THR A 176 -39.05 18.45 -37.48
N SER A 177 -39.96 19.12 -38.18
CA SER A 177 -39.95 20.58 -38.23
C SER A 177 -40.07 21.10 -36.78
N ARG A 178 -39.12 21.91 -36.33
CA ARG A 178 -39.13 22.55 -34.99
C ARG A 178 -40.23 23.62 -34.84
N LEU A 179 -41.25 23.58 -35.68
CA LEU A 179 -42.38 24.50 -35.71
C LEU A 179 -43.64 23.66 -35.88
N SER A 180 -44.14 23.12 -34.77
CA SER A 180 -45.50 22.59 -34.52
C SER A 180 -45.47 21.24 -33.80
N SER A 181 -45.08 21.21 -32.53
CA SER A 181 -45.46 20.14 -31.59
C SER A 181 -45.33 20.61 -30.15
N SER A 182 -45.87 21.80 -29.86
CA SER A 182 -46.53 21.98 -28.57
C SER A 182 -47.87 21.26 -28.69
N THR A 183 -48.30 20.52 -27.67
CA THR A 183 -49.62 19.84 -27.57
C THR A 183 -49.62 18.39 -28.08
N LEU A 184 -49.08 17.44 -27.32
CA LEU A 184 -49.90 16.67 -26.35
C LEU A 184 -49.07 15.58 -25.68
N ILE A 185 -48.84 15.82 -24.39
CA ILE A 185 -48.68 14.79 -23.38
C ILE A 185 -49.91 13.87 -23.46
N ASN A 186 -49.72 12.57 -23.71
CA ASN A 186 -50.50 11.57 -22.98
C ASN A 186 -49.84 10.18 -22.95
N LEU A 187 -49.52 9.77 -21.72
CA LEU A 187 -49.15 8.44 -21.26
C LEU A 187 -50.25 7.38 -21.57
N PRO A 188 -49.91 6.07 -21.55
CA PRO A 188 -50.82 4.97 -21.88
C PRO A 188 -51.63 4.49 -20.65
N PRO A 189 -52.80 3.84 -20.81
CA PRO A 189 -53.39 3.09 -19.73
C PRO A 189 -53.00 1.60 -19.79
N SER A 190 -52.48 1.12 -18.66
CA SER A 190 -52.22 -0.29 -18.31
C SER A 190 -53.48 -1.14 -18.19
N ALA A 191 -53.32 -2.46 -18.41
CA ALA A 191 -53.89 -3.62 -17.69
C ALA A 191 -54.00 -4.82 -18.67
N SER A 192 -53.79 -6.10 -18.37
CA SER A 192 -53.42 -6.89 -17.19
C SER A 192 -53.38 -8.37 -17.63
N HIS A 193 -52.50 -9.19 -17.02
CA HIS A 193 -52.52 -10.65 -16.75
C HIS A 193 -53.55 -11.57 -17.50
N THR A 194 -53.24 -12.78 -17.95
CA THR A 194 -52.77 -13.96 -17.17
C THR A 194 -52.24 -15.10 -18.05
N SER A 195 -51.36 -15.90 -17.45
CA SER A 195 -50.81 -17.18 -17.90
C SER A 195 -51.81 -18.36 -17.76
N THR A 196 -51.40 -19.51 -18.31
CA THR A 196 -51.96 -20.89 -18.27
C THR A 196 -53.00 -21.19 -19.35
N LYS A 197 -52.91 -22.27 -20.15
CA LYS A 197 -52.20 -23.55 -20.01
C LYS A 197 -51.91 -24.12 -21.40
#